data_AF-A0AAN9UVP7-F1
#
_entry.id   AF-A0AAN9UVP7-F1
#
_cell.length_a   1.000
_cell.length_b   1.000
_cell.length_c   1.000
_cell.angle_alpha   90.00
_cell.angle_beta   90.00
_cell.angle_gamma   90.00
#
_symmetry.space_group_name_H-M   'P 1'
#
loop_
_entity.id
_entity.type
_entity.pdbx_description
1 polymer ?
#
loop_
_entity_poly.entity_id
_entity_poly.type
_entity_poly.pdbx_seq_one_letter_code
_entity_poly.pdbx_strand_id
1 'polypeptide(L)'
;MKITELYIYPIKSLRPCSVSRMRLGPEGPEHDRRFMLLRVDDADAGRYTNVQVYSFPECALFDQEIDGDDVVVTYRTPKGQEEGELGEAEGEREKEREGNGKRKTKQQPHRVVLSAEEQQRPALRVPLKPSTRDRETVEVKLFGAAATAYRMGEEPYDSWFSARLGYRVVLVYIGDSR
;
A
#
# COMPACT_ATOMS: atom_id res chain seq x y z
N MET A 1 25.39 18.63 -12.82
CA MET A 1 24.26 17.79 -12.37
C MET A 1 23.06 18.70 -12.08
N LYS A 2 21.85 18.35 -12.52
CA LYS A 2 20.61 19.13 -12.31
C LYS A 2 19.52 18.20 -11.76
N ILE A 3 18.81 18.64 -10.71
CA ILE A 3 17.62 17.94 -10.19
C ILE A 3 16.44 18.34 -11.07
N THR A 4 15.71 17.35 -11.61
CA THR A 4 14.53 17.58 -12.46
C THR A 4 13.22 17.48 -11.68
N GLU A 5 13.14 16.57 -10.71
CA GLU A 5 11.95 16.31 -9.92
C GLU A 5 12.32 15.85 -8.51
N LEU A 6 11.41 16.07 -7.56
CA LEU A 6 11.53 15.60 -6.18
C LEU A 6 10.28 14.78 -5.83
N TYR A 7 10.50 13.68 -5.14
CA TYR A 7 9.44 12.74 -4.77
C TYR A 7 9.55 12.36 -3.31
N ILE A 8 8.40 12.30 -2.64
CA ILE A 8 8.25 11.74 -1.30
C ILE A 8 7.17 10.67 -1.31
N TYR A 9 7.23 9.75 -0.35
CA TYR A 9 6.28 8.65 -0.19
C TYR A 9 5.69 8.64 1.22
N PRO A 10 4.78 9.56 1.58
CA PRO A 10 4.22 9.63 2.92
C PRO A 10 3.66 8.30 3.42
N ILE A 11 2.89 7.62 2.57
CA ILE A 11 2.52 6.21 2.78
C ILE A 11 3.42 5.34 1.92
N LYS A 12 4.16 4.44 2.58
CA LYS A 12 5.05 3.48 1.92
C LYS A 12 4.27 2.60 0.94
N SER A 13 4.90 2.26 -0.19
CA SER A 13 4.41 1.35 -1.23
C SER A 13 3.31 1.90 -2.14
N LEU A 14 2.74 3.07 -1.85
CA LEU A 14 1.85 3.79 -2.77
C LEU A 14 2.67 4.61 -3.79
N ARG A 15 1.99 5.28 -4.73
CA ARG A 15 2.65 6.16 -5.71
C ARG A 15 3.28 7.38 -5.05
N PRO A 16 4.37 7.94 -5.59
CA PRO A 16 5.00 9.10 -4.99
C PRO A 16 4.14 10.36 -5.10
N CYS A 17 4.28 11.27 -4.13
CA CYS A 17 3.89 12.67 -4.28
C CYS A 17 5.03 13.41 -4.96
N SER A 18 4.77 14.08 -6.10
CA SER A 18 5.71 15.05 -6.65
C SER A 18 5.65 16.34 -5.85
N VAL A 19 6.80 16.87 -5.45
CA VAL A 19 6.89 18.11 -4.67
C VAL A 19 7.86 19.09 -5.34
N SER A 20 7.57 20.38 -5.27
CA SER A 20 8.48 21.41 -5.81
C SER A 20 9.68 21.68 -4.90
N ARG A 21 9.54 21.34 -3.62
CA ARG A 21 10.57 21.49 -2.57
C ARG A 21 10.33 20.51 -1.44
N MET A 22 11.40 20.11 -0.75
CA MET A 22 11.34 19.32 0.48
C MET A 22 12.41 19.78 1.45
N ARG A 23 12.14 19.70 2.75
CA ARG A 23 13.16 19.90 3.79
C ARG A 23 13.85 18.57 4.04
N LEU A 24 15.18 18.58 4.10
CA LEU A 24 15.98 17.42 4.47
C LEU A 24 16.31 17.48 5.96
N GLY A 25 15.92 16.45 6.70
CA GLY A 25 16.36 16.20 8.07
C GLY A 25 17.35 15.03 8.15
N PRO A 26 17.83 14.69 9.36
CA PRO A 26 18.72 13.54 9.58
C PRO A 26 18.16 12.22 9.05
N GLU A 27 16.83 12.04 9.15
CA GLU A 27 16.10 10.84 8.75
C GLU A 27 15.68 10.84 7.25
N GLY A 28 16.09 11.87 6.51
CA GLY A 28 15.73 12.09 5.12
C GLY A 28 14.70 13.21 4.91
N PRO A 29 14.01 13.23 3.76
CA PRO A 29 13.01 14.25 3.46
C PRO A 29 11.87 14.25 4.48
N GLU A 30 11.46 15.45 4.91
CA GLU A 30 10.28 15.61 5.74
C GLU A 30 9.05 14.97 5.06
N HIS A 31 8.22 14.33 5.87
CA HIS A 31 7.02 13.61 5.44
C HIS A 31 7.25 12.37 4.58
N ASP A 32 8.49 12.00 4.25
CA ASP A 32 8.75 10.74 3.56
C ASP A 32 8.49 9.55 4.50
N ARG A 33 7.92 8.45 3.97
CA ARG A 33 7.55 7.16 4.62
C ARG A 33 7.24 7.27 6.11
N ARG A 34 6.11 7.92 6.41
CA ARG A 34 5.57 8.09 7.76
C ARG A 34 4.54 7.03 8.10
N PHE A 35 3.96 6.41 7.09
CA PHE A 35 2.96 5.37 7.22
C PHE A 35 3.34 4.13 6.42
N MET A 36 2.75 3.01 6.81
CA MET A 36 2.84 1.75 6.10
C MET A 36 1.50 1.02 6.16
N LEU A 37 1.22 0.25 5.11
CA LEU A 37 0.12 -0.71 5.11
C LEU A 37 0.66 -2.08 5.52
N LEU A 38 -0.10 -2.78 6.36
CA LEU A 38 0.14 -4.16 6.71
C LEU A 38 -1.07 -5.00 6.30
N ARG A 39 -0.86 -6.09 5.59
CA ARG A 39 -1.90 -7.08 5.33
C ARG A 39 -2.09 -7.94 6.57
N VAL A 40 -3.33 -8.13 6.98
CA VAL A 40 -3.71 -9.07 8.03
C VAL A 40 -3.80 -10.47 7.42
N ASP A 41 -3.24 -11.48 8.09
CA ASP A 41 -3.36 -12.87 7.65
C ASP A 41 -4.81 -13.38 7.86
N ASP A 42 -5.33 -14.13 6.90
CA ASP A 42 -6.71 -14.64 6.94
C ASP A 42 -6.87 -15.77 7.97
N ALA A 43 -5.80 -16.53 8.25
CA ALA A 43 -5.80 -17.62 9.21
C ALA A 43 -5.45 -17.15 10.64
N ASP A 44 -4.76 -16.02 10.78
CA ASP A 44 -4.36 -15.47 12.07
C ASP A 44 -4.41 -13.93 12.05
N ALA A 45 -5.44 -13.37 12.67
CA ALA A 45 -5.66 -11.93 12.72
C ALA A 45 -4.55 -11.14 13.47
N GLY A 46 -3.70 -11.82 14.26
CA GLY A 46 -2.55 -11.22 14.93
C GLY A 46 -1.28 -11.20 14.07
N ARG A 47 -1.29 -11.85 12.90
CA ARG A 47 -0.15 -11.92 12.00
C ARG A 47 -0.26 -10.89 10.89
N TYR A 48 0.79 -10.08 10.77
CA TYR A 48 0.89 -9.05 9.75
C TYR A 48 1.96 -9.35 8.71
N THR A 49 1.69 -8.95 7.47
CA THR A 49 2.68 -8.94 6.37
C THR A 49 2.83 -7.52 5.84
N ASN A 50 4.08 -7.05 5.70
CA ASN A 50 4.35 -5.73 5.12
C ASN A 50 3.83 -5.67 3.68
N VAL A 51 3.00 -4.67 3.39
CA VAL A 51 2.55 -4.41 2.03
C VAL A 51 3.66 -3.69 1.28
N GLN A 52 4.21 -4.36 0.27
CA GLN A 52 5.28 -3.86 -0.61
C GLN A 52 4.84 -3.98 -2.06
N VAL A 53 5.05 -2.94 -2.86
CA VAL A 53 4.58 -2.88 -4.27
C VAL A 53 5.05 -4.08 -5.11
N TYR A 54 6.21 -4.67 -4.81
CA TYR A 54 6.70 -5.87 -5.50
C TYR A 54 5.80 -7.10 -5.32
N SER A 55 5.20 -7.25 -4.15
CA SER A 55 4.30 -8.38 -3.82
C SER A 55 2.81 -8.00 -3.90
N PHE A 56 2.51 -6.70 -3.87
CA PHE A 56 1.16 -6.13 -3.87
C PHE A 56 1.08 -4.97 -4.88
N PRO A 57 1.15 -5.26 -6.20
CA PRO A 57 1.22 -4.23 -7.24
C PRO A 57 -0.01 -3.32 -7.30
N GLU A 58 -1.17 -3.76 -6.82
CA GLU A 58 -2.40 -2.97 -6.67
C GLU A 58 -2.22 -1.72 -5.81
N CYS A 59 -1.18 -1.65 -4.97
CA CYS A 59 -0.80 -0.43 -4.26
C CYS A 59 -0.43 0.73 -5.21
N ALA A 60 -0.03 0.42 -6.44
CA ALA A 60 0.23 1.41 -7.48
C ALA A 60 -1.06 2.05 -8.04
N LEU A 61 -2.25 1.62 -7.61
CA LEU A 61 -3.52 2.26 -7.97
C LEU A 61 -3.85 3.45 -7.06
N PHE A 62 -3.11 3.64 -5.97
CA PHE A 62 -3.32 4.75 -5.05
C PHE A 62 -2.38 5.91 -5.38
N ASP A 63 -2.96 7.07 -5.62
CA ASP A 63 -2.23 8.34 -5.65
C ASP A 63 -2.29 9.00 -4.27
N GLN A 64 -1.27 9.78 -3.94
CA GLN A 64 -1.21 10.56 -2.72
C GLN A 64 -0.70 11.97 -3.04
N GLU A 65 -1.20 12.94 -2.28
CA GLU A 65 -0.79 14.34 -2.34
C GLU A 65 -0.71 14.90 -0.91
N ILE A 66 0.12 15.94 -0.72
CA ILE A 66 0.15 16.68 0.53
C ILE A 66 -0.78 17.88 0.42
N ASP A 67 -1.76 17.96 1.30
CA ASP A 67 -2.67 19.10 1.43
C ASP A 67 -2.65 19.60 2.88
N GLY A 68 -1.94 20.71 3.10
CA GLY A 68 -1.69 21.24 4.44
C GLY A 68 -0.93 20.23 5.31
N ASP A 69 -1.54 19.84 6.43
CA ASP A 69 -1.00 18.86 7.37
C ASP A 69 -1.50 17.43 7.11
N ASP A 70 -2.17 17.18 6.00
CA ASP A 70 -2.71 15.87 5.63
C ASP A 70 -2.03 15.28 4.38
N VAL A 71 -1.96 13.95 4.35
CA VAL A 71 -1.84 13.18 3.12
C VAL A 71 -3.24 12.90 2.61
N VAL A 72 -3.54 13.32 1.40
CA VAL A 72 -4.79 13.03 0.71
C VAL A 72 -4.54 11.86 -0.24
N VAL A 73 -5.23 10.73 0.00
CA VAL A 73 -5.08 9.50 -0.77
C VAL A 73 -6.30 9.30 -1.65
N THR A 74 -6.07 9.09 -2.94
CA THR A 74 -7.11 8.76 -3.92
C THR A 74 -6.84 7.40 -4.53
N TYR A 75 -7.91 6.75 -5.01
CA TYR A 75 -7.81 5.44 -5.66
C TYR A 75 -8.23 5.54 -7.11
N ARG A 76 -7.38 5.02 -8.00
CA ARG A 76 -7.66 4.93 -9.43
C ARG A 76 -8.32 3.60 -9.73
N THR A 77 -9.63 3.64 -9.96
CA THR A 77 -10.37 2.48 -10.46
C THR A 77 -9.87 2.14 -11.87
N PRO A 78 -9.29 0.94 -12.10
CA PRO A 78 -8.97 0.50 -13.44
C PRO A 78 -10.28 0.41 -14.23
N LYS A 79 -10.36 1.10 -15.37
CA LYS A 79 -11.51 0.92 -16.28
C LYS A 79 -11.50 -0.54 -16.73
N GLY A 80 -12.60 -1.26 -16.45
CA GLY A 80 -12.77 -2.62 -16.96
C GLY A 80 -12.58 -2.61 -18.46
N GLN A 81 -11.77 -3.52 -18.99
CA GLN A 81 -11.78 -3.82 -20.41
C GLN A 81 -13.22 -4.19 -20.77
N GLU A 82 -13.79 -3.52 -21.77
CA GLU A 82 -15.02 -4.01 -22.41
C GLU A 82 -14.79 -5.47 -22.79
N GLU A 83 -15.83 -6.28 -22.64
CA GLU A 83 -15.86 -7.71 -22.97
C GLU A 83 -15.46 -7.92 -24.44
N GLY A 84 -14.15 -8.03 -24.69
CA GLY A 84 -13.59 -8.47 -25.95
C GLY A 84 -13.62 -10.00 -25.97
N GLU A 85 -14.37 -10.53 -26.93
CA GLU A 85 -14.57 -11.94 -27.23
C GLU A 85 -13.29 -12.78 -27.01
N LEU A 86 -13.45 -13.86 -26.23
CA LEU A 86 -12.46 -14.92 -26.04
C LEU A 86 -12.15 -15.56 -27.40
N GLY A 87 -11.09 -15.09 -28.04
CA GLY A 87 -10.42 -15.82 -29.10
C GLY A 87 -9.70 -17.02 -28.48
N GLU A 88 -10.23 -18.21 -28.73
CA GLU A 88 -9.57 -19.49 -28.46
C GLU A 88 -8.19 -19.52 -29.15
N ALA A 89 -7.14 -19.68 -28.37
CA ALA A 89 -5.85 -20.11 -28.87
C ALA A 89 -5.37 -21.27 -27.98
N GLU A 90 -5.83 -22.47 -28.34
CA GLU A 90 -5.15 -23.71 -28.00
C GLU A 90 -3.78 -23.74 -28.72
N GLY A 91 -2.73 -24.16 -28.01
CA GLY A 91 -1.38 -24.19 -28.58
C GLY A 91 -0.32 -24.71 -27.62
N GLU A 92 -0.49 -25.98 -27.25
CA GLU A 92 0.55 -26.99 -27.01
C GLU A 92 1.62 -26.83 -25.90
N ARG A 93 1.91 -28.00 -25.32
CA ARG A 93 2.75 -28.26 -24.15
C ARG A 93 4.21 -28.42 -24.57
N GLU A 94 5.12 -28.14 -23.64
CA GLU A 94 6.31 -28.99 -23.46
C GLU A 94 6.77 -29.01 -21.99
N LYS A 95 7.16 -30.21 -21.54
CA LYS A 95 7.49 -30.60 -20.16
C LYS A 95 9.01 -30.53 -19.92
N GLU A 96 9.37 -30.67 -18.63
CA GLU A 96 10.67 -31.03 -18.03
C GLU A 96 11.50 -29.85 -17.48
N ARG A 97 12.06 -29.85 -16.26
CA ARG A 97 12.48 -30.92 -15.34
C ARG A 97 12.55 -30.40 -13.89
N GLU A 98 12.57 -31.36 -12.95
CA GLU A 98 12.65 -31.19 -11.49
C GLU A 98 13.93 -30.47 -11.00
N GLY A 99 13.79 -29.67 -9.94
CA GLY A 99 14.91 -29.04 -9.25
C GLY A 99 14.49 -28.18 -8.05
N ASN A 100 14.27 -28.84 -6.91
CA ASN A 100 14.33 -28.33 -5.53
C ASN A 100 13.50 -27.09 -5.12
N GLY A 101 12.34 -27.35 -4.51
CA GLY A 101 12.05 -26.85 -3.16
C GLY A 101 11.99 -25.33 -2.92
N LYS A 102 11.07 -24.62 -3.57
CA LYS A 102 10.32 -23.50 -2.97
C LYS A 102 8.98 -23.41 -3.67
N ARG A 103 7.89 -23.75 -2.97
CA ARG A 103 6.52 -23.56 -3.46
C ARG A 103 6.34 -22.07 -3.75
N LYS A 104 6.48 -21.67 -5.02
CA LYS A 104 6.01 -20.38 -5.50
C LYS A 104 4.49 -20.46 -5.46
N THR A 105 3.88 -19.94 -4.40
CA THR A 105 2.45 -19.67 -4.40
C THR A 105 2.23 -18.70 -5.57
N LYS A 106 1.68 -19.21 -6.67
CA LYS A 106 1.17 -18.38 -7.76
C LYS A 106 0.02 -17.59 -7.15
N GLN A 107 0.32 -16.40 -6.62
CA GLN A 107 -0.71 -15.44 -6.26
C GLN A 107 -1.40 -15.08 -7.57
N GLN A 108 -2.59 -15.64 -7.76
CA GLN A 108 -3.48 -15.20 -8.81
C GLN A 108 -3.77 -13.72 -8.56
N PRO A 109 -3.76 -12.86 -9.60
CA PRO A 109 -4.15 -11.48 -9.44
C PRO A 109 -5.60 -11.46 -8.94
N HIS A 110 -5.80 -11.05 -7.69
CA HIS A 110 -7.13 -10.86 -7.13
C HIS A 110 -7.75 -9.66 -7.85
N ARG A 111 -8.64 -9.91 -8.80
CA ARG A 111 -9.40 -8.85 -9.48
C ARG A 111 -10.40 -8.27 -8.47
N VAL A 112 -10.07 -7.15 -7.86
CA VAL A 112 -10.98 -6.43 -6.96
C VAL A 112 -12.08 -5.79 -7.81
N VAL A 113 -13.31 -6.23 -7.62
CA VAL A 113 -14.50 -5.60 -8.18
C VAL A 113 -15.11 -4.72 -7.09
N LEU A 114 -14.84 -3.41 -7.16
CA LEU A 114 -15.43 -2.44 -6.24
C LEU A 114 -16.90 -2.21 -6.57
N SER A 115 -17.75 -2.12 -5.56
CA SER A 115 -19.12 -1.62 -5.71
C SER A 115 -19.13 -0.16 -6.18
N ALA A 116 -20.25 0.28 -6.76
CA ALA A 116 -20.40 1.67 -7.21
C ALA A 116 -20.19 2.69 -6.08
N GLU A 117 -20.60 2.35 -4.86
CA GLU A 117 -20.42 3.17 -3.66
C GLU A 117 -18.94 3.28 -3.24
N GLU A 118 -18.20 2.17 -3.30
CA GLU A 118 -16.76 2.16 -2.99
C GLU A 118 -15.94 2.91 -4.04
N GLN A 119 -16.36 2.87 -5.30
CA GLN A 119 -15.76 3.66 -6.39
C GLN A 119 -16.02 5.16 -6.21
N GLN A 120 -17.15 5.55 -5.61
CA GLN A 120 -17.54 6.94 -5.38
C GLN A 120 -17.09 7.50 -4.03
N ARG A 121 -16.57 6.66 -3.11
CA ARG A 121 -16.10 7.12 -1.81
C ARG A 121 -15.01 8.20 -1.97
N PRO A 122 -15.08 9.29 -1.19
CA PRO A 122 -14.16 10.42 -1.30
C PRO A 122 -12.73 10.02 -0.93
N ALA A 123 -11.79 10.91 -1.29
CA ALA A 123 -10.39 10.81 -0.91
C ALA A 123 -10.22 10.63 0.60
N LEU A 124 -9.28 9.78 1.01
CA LEU A 124 -8.95 9.59 2.42
C LEU A 124 -7.95 10.66 2.85
N ARG A 125 -8.25 11.38 3.94
CA ARG A 125 -7.31 12.32 4.56
C ARG A 125 -6.64 11.67 5.76
N VAL A 126 -5.31 11.63 5.75
CA VAL A 126 -4.49 11.06 6.82
C VAL A 126 -3.60 12.16 7.39
N PRO A 127 -3.74 12.55 8.65
CA PRO A 127 -2.91 13.60 9.23
C PRO A 127 -1.44 13.16 9.25
N LEU A 128 -0.53 13.99 8.74
CA LEU A 128 0.91 13.71 8.65
C LEU A 128 1.58 13.46 10.01
N LYS A 129 1.00 14.06 11.06
CA LYS A 129 1.48 14.00 12.44
C LYS A 129 0.32 13.62 13.37
N PRO A 130 -0.17 12.36 13.33
CA PRO A 130 -1.22 11.92 14.22
C PRO A 130 -0.70 11.88 15.66
N SER A 131 -1.57 12.17 16.64
CA SER A 131 -1.27 11.88 18.04
C SER A 131 -1.05 10.39 18.22
N THR A 132 0.08 9.97 18.79
CA THR A 132 0.37 8.56 19.11
C THR A 132 -0.08 8.15 20.50
N ARG A 133 -0.60 9.10 21.29
CA ARG A 133 -1.05 8.86 22.65
C ARG A 133 -2.20 7.85 22.67
N ASP A 134 -2.11 6.86 23.55
CA ASP A 134 -3.12 5.83 23.79
C ASP A 134 -3.50 4.98 22.56
N ARG A 135 -2.66 4.99 21.50
CA ARG A 135 -2.85 4.13 20.32
C ARG A 135 -2.30 2.74 20.55
N GLU A 136 -3.01 1.74 20.03
CA GLU A 136 -2.50 0.38 19.92
C GLU A 136 -1.21 0.35 19.09
N THR A 137 -0.23 -0.40 19.56
CA THR A 137 1.06 -0.57 18.88
C THR A 137 1.18 -1.94 18.24
N VAL A 138 1.80 -1.99 17.07
CA VAL A 138 2.15 -3.23 16.37
C VAL A 138 3.65 -3.25 16.13
N GLU A 139 4.28 -4.40 16.36
CA GLU A 139 5.67 -4.63 15.97
C GLU A 139 5.73 -4.87 14.45
N VAL A 140 6.52 -4.07 13.76
CA VAL A 140 6.76 -4.19 12.32
C VAL A 140 8.23 -4.44 12.04
N LYS A 141 8.53 -5.13 10.95
CA LYS A 141 9.92 -5.31 10.50
C LYS A 141 10.27 -4.27 9.44
N LEU A 142 11.19 -3.36 9.75
CA LEU A 142 11.75 -2.37 8.83
C LEU A 142 13.20 -2.71 8.56
N PHE A 143 13.55 -3.02 7.30
CA PHE A 143 14.92 -3.38 6.89
C PHE A 143 15.56 -4.50 7.72
N GLY A 144 14.75 -5.43 8.24
CA GLY A 144 15.20 -6.54 9.07
C GLY A 144 15.24 -6.26 10.57
N ALA A 145 15.13 -4.99 10.99
CA ALA A 145 14.99 -4.61 12.39
C ALA A 145 13.52 -4.53 12.81
N ALA A 146 13.23 -4.87 14.07
CA ALA A 146 11.92 -4.65 14.66
C ALA A 146 11.75 -3.16 15.01
N ALA A 147 10.60 -2.61 14.69
CA ALA A 147 10.22 -1.23 14.99
C ALA A 147 8.78 -1.19 15.51
N THR A 148 8.49 -0.22 16.37
CA THR A 148 7.13 -0.01 16.89
C THR A 148 6.37 0.91 15.95
N ALA A 149 5.18 0.49 15.52
CA ALA A 149 4.27 1.31 14.74
C ALA A 149 2.92 1.46 15.47
N TYR A 150 2.21 2.56 15.20
CA TYR A 150 0.96 2.90 15.87
C TYR A 150 -0.22 2.69 14.94
N ARG A 151 -1.27 2.00 15.40
CA ARG A 151 -2.49 1.76 14.64
C ARG A 151 -3.23 3.07 14.38
N MET A 152 -3.57 3.32 13.12
CA MET A 152 -4.34 4.52 12.76
C MET A 152 -5.82 4.39 13.12
N GLY A 153 -6.35 3.16 13.14
CA GLY A 153 -7.72 2.84 13.53
C GLY A 153 -8.54 2.25 12.37
N GLU A 154 -9.58 1.49 12.71
CA GLU A 154 -10.39 0.76 11.74
C GLU A 154 -11.13 1.69 10.78
N GLU A 155 -11.87 2.66 11.35
CA GLU A 155 -12.54 3.72 10.59
C GLU A 155 -11.81 5.06 10.81
N PRO A 156 -11.58 5.86 9.75
CA PRO A 156 -11.87 5.58 8.35
C PRO A 156 -10.74 4.82 7.61
N TYR A 157 -9.61 4.52 8.28
CA TYR A 157 -8.37 4.21 7.57
C TYR A 157 -8.31 2.77 7.03
N ASP A 158 -8.41 1.78 7.91
CA ASP A 158 -8.27 0.38 7.53
C ASP A 158 -9.40 -0.04 6.59
N SER A 159 -10.63 0.38 6.89
CA SER A 159 -11.82 0.10 6.08
C SER A 159 -11.66 0.64 4.66
N TRP A 160 -11.14 1.87 4.51
CA TRP A 160 -10.97 2.52 3.22
C TRP A 160 -9.95 1.79 2.35
N PHE A 161 -8.78 1.41 2.89
CA PHE A 161 -7.80 0.66 2.11
C PHE A 161 -8.25 -0.78 1.85
N SER A 162 -8.83 -1.46 2.84
CA SER A 162 -9.27 -2.86 2.72
C SER A 162 -10.33 -3.02 1.64
N ALA A 163 -11.31 -2.11 1.57
CA ALA A 163 -12.32 -2.10 0.52
C ALA A 163 -11.70 -2.06 -0.89
N ARG A 164 -10.63 -1.26 -1.07
CA ARG A 164 -9.98 -1.04 -2.36
C ARG A 164 -9.00 -2.13 -2.78
N LEU A 165 -8.38 -2.78 -1.79
CA LEU A 165 -7.42 -3.86 -2.00
C LEU A 165 -8.09 -5.24 -2.06
N GLY A 166 -9.32 -5.38 -1.55
CA GLY A 166 -10.05 -6.65 -1.54
C GLY A 166 -9.54 -7.65 -0.50
N TYR A 167 -8.72 -7.21 0.45
CA TYR A 167 -8.25 -7.99 1.59
C TYR A 167 -8.04 -7.10 2.82
N ARG A 168 -8.04 -7.71 4.01
CA ARG A 168 -7.88 -6.98 5.26
C ARG A 168 -6.50 -6.36 5.36
N VAL A 169 -6.51 -5.07 5.60
CA VAL A 169 -5.31 -4.25 5.60
C VAL A 169 -5.42 -3.23 6.74
N VAL A 170 -4.29 -2.93 7.35
CA VAL A 170 -4.22 -1.96 8.43
C VAL A 170 -3.21 -0.85 8.12
N LEU A 171 -3.60 0.39 8.38
CA LEU A 171 -2.72 1.54 8.29
C LEU A 171 -2.02 1.73 9.64
N VAL A 172 -0.69 1.81 9.59
CA VAL A 172 0.14 2.11 10.76
C VAL A 172 1.02 3.33 10.52
N TYR A 173 1.19 4.12 11.56
CA TYR A 173 2.11 5.26 11.61
C TYR A 173 3.42 4.82 12.25
N ILE A 174 4.54 5.03 11.56
CA ILE A 174 5.89 4.67 12.03
C ILE A 174 6.64 5.84 12.65
N GLY A 175 6.12 7.07 12.54
CA GLY A 175 6.75 8.24 13.15
C GLY A 175 8.02 8.70 12.43
N ASP A 176 8.84 9.44 13.17
CA ASP A 176 10.16 9.92 12.73
C ASP A 176 11.28 8.92 13.08
N SER A 177 11.00 7.92 13.91
CA SER A 177 11.99 6.92 14.34
C SER A 177 12.06 5.78 13.32
N ARG A 178 13.02 5.85 12.41
CA ARG A 178 13.40 4.73 11.54
C ARG A 178 14.67 4.04 12.01
#